data_AF-A0A1E4ST32-F1
#
_entry.id   AF-A0A1E4ST32-F1
#
_cell.length_a   1.000
_cell.length_b   1.000
_cell.length_c   1.000
_cell.angle_alpha   90.00
_cell.angle_beta   90.00
_cell.angle_gamma   90.00
#
_symmetry.space_group_name_H-M   'P 1'
#
loop_
_entity.id
_entity.type
_entity.pdbx_description
1 polymer ?
#
loop_
_entity_poly.entity_id
_entity_poly.type
_entity_poly.pdbx_seq_one_letter_code
_entity_poly.pdbx_strand_id
1 'polypeptide(L)'
;MLSTVIRPKFRLSTPLVSRYFSISSSILNNERILQGYRDSLSTLPPPKRNKLVKLRKELPPPEEYISEPTFQHPIYDVNEMHQIKTDHREATTMSDSIALLGIKILRTTFDFFTNYREPKNLQDNIEIAKSSNRMTPEKWLTRFIILESVAGIPGSVAGFLRHLHSMRMLRRDKAFIETLYDEAYNERMHLLTFMQLAEPGLIARSLLIAGQGVFCNIFFMFYLVSPKICHRFVGYLEEEAVHTYTRCLEDLKLGLLPGLNDLKVPDIAKNYWHMKDDCTMEDLINYVRADEAKHREVNHTFANLNLSGDKCDRNPFALEIKDVEKEQPSKTLKNHKAKGWERSDLIL
;
A
#
# COMPACT_ATOMS: atom_id res chain seq x y z
N MET A 1 48.93 -17.44 3.70
CA MET A 1 47.84 -17.97 2.86
C MET A 1 46.61 -17.11 3.07
N LEU A 2 46.33 -16.21 2.13
CA LEU A 2 45.19 -15.30 2.15
C LEU A 2 43.90 -16.08 1.83
N SER A 3 42.94 -16.06 2.76
CA SER A 3 41.56 -16.51 2.53
C SER A 3 40.74 -15.31 2.08
N THR A 4 40.64 -15.11 0.76
CA THR A 4 39.79 -14.10 0.16
C THR A 4 38.39 -14.68 0.02
N VAL A 5 37.50 -14.39 0.97
CA VAL A 5 36.06 -14.70 0.85
C VAL A 5 35.48 -13.81 -0.24
N ILE A 6 35.30 -14.38 -1.44
CA ILE A 6 34.59 -13.75 -2.55
C ILE A 6 33.10 -13.67 -2.15
N ARG A 7 32.68 -12.50 -1.66
CA ARG A 7 31.25 -12.18 -1.56
C ARG A 7 30.72 -11.90 -2.96
N PRO A 8 29.70 -12.62 -3.47
CA PRO A 8 29.11 -12.27 -4.75
C PRO A 8 28.40 -10.92 -4.62
N LYS A 9 28.90 -9.90 -5.34
CA LYS A 9 28.20 -8.63 -5.54
C LYS A 9 27.05 -8.86 -6.51
N PHE A 10 25.93 -9.42 -6.06
CA PHE A 10 24.65 -9.27 -6.74
C PHE A 10 24.14 -7.85 -6.49
N ARG A 11 24.72 -6.86 -7.17
CA ARG A 11 24.10 -5.54 -7.27
C ARG A 11 23.11 -5.62 -8.42
N LEU A 12 21.83 -5.88 -8.12
CA LEU A 12 20.74 -5.66 -9.08
C LEU A 12 20.64 -4.15 -9.33
N SER A 13 21.60 -3.60 -10.08
CA SER A 13 21.65 -2.18 -10.44
C SER A 13 20.67 -1.91 -11.58
N THR A 14 19.39 -1.92 -11.24
CA THR A 14 18.37 -1.12 -11.92
C THR A 14 17.60 -0.42 -10.82
N PRO A 15 17.76 0.91 -10.66
CA PRO A 15 17.08 1.61 -9.60
C PRO A 15 15.58 1.61 -9.92
N LEU A 16 14.77 0.97 -9.08
CA LEU A 16 13.33 1.28 -9.01
C LEU A 16 13.13 2.80 -8.83
N VAL A 17 14.07 3.44 -8.13
CA VAL A 17 14.19 4.89 -7.93
C VAL A 17 14.12 5.70 -9.23
N SER A 18 14.60 5.19 -10.37
CA SER A 18 14.60 5.92 -11.64
C SER A 18 13.21 6.00 -12.30
N ARG A 19 12.18 5.33 -11.74
CA ARG A 19 10.81 5.36 -12.26
C ARG A 19 9.87 6.30 -11.49
N TYR A 20 10.23 6.70 -10.27
CA TYR A 20 9.38 7.56 -9.45
C TYR A 20 9.69 9.03 -9.73
N PHE A 21 9.11 9.59 -10.80
CA PHE A 21 9.15 11.03 -11.01
C PHE A 21 7.97 11.68 -10.28
N SER A 22 8.26 12.51 -9.27
CA SER A 22 7.26 13.37 -8.64
C SER A 22 7.02 14.60 -9.52
N ILE A 23 5.74 14.93 -9.77
CA ILE A 23 5.40 16.15 -10.50
C ILE A 23 5.66 17.36 -9.59
N SER A 24 6.52 18.27 -10.02
CA SER A 24 6.77 19.54 -9.31
C SER A 24 5.46 20.33 -9.10
N SER A 25 5.28 20.89 -7.91
CA SER A 25 4.15 21.75 -7.54
C SER A 25 3.95 22.93 -8.50
N SER A 26 5.03 23.43 -9.12
CA SER A 26 4.97 24.49 -10.14
C SER A 26 4.23 24.10 -11.42
N ILE A 27 4.16 22.82 -11.75
CA ILE A 27 3.51 22.34 -12.99
C ILE A 27 2.04 21.99 -12.77
N LEU A 28 1.68 21.57 -11.55
CA LEU A 28 0.29 21.37 -11.11
C LEU A 28 -0.54 22.66 -11.20
N ASN A 29 0.10 23.84 -11.15
CA ASN A 29 -0.56 25.15 -11.24
C ASN A 29 -0.71 25.70 -12.67
N ASN A 30 -0.35 24.96 -13.72
CA ASN A 30 -0.50 25.46 -15.10
C ASN A 30 -1.93 25.26 -15.62
N GLU A 31 -2.87 26.08 -15.14
CA GLU A 31 -4.30 26.03 -15.48
C GLU A 31 -4.60 25.98 -16.98
N ARG A 32 -3.75 26.58 -17.84
CA ARG A 32 -3.96 26.55 -19.30
C ARG A 32 -3.85 25.15 -19.90
N ILE A 33 -2.92 24.33 -19.41
CA ILE A 33 -2.75 22.94 -19.89
C ILE A 33 -3.94 22.09 -19.41
N LEU A 34 -4.40 22.35 -18.19
CA LEU A 34 -5.48 21.64 -17.52
C LEU A 34 -6.86 21.97 -18.13
N GLN A 35 -7.12 23.24 -18.40
CA GLN A 35 -8.34 23.69 -19.05
C GLN A 35 -8.47 23.08 -20.45
N GLY A 36 -7.38 23.10 -21.24
CA GLY A 36 -7.36 22.46 -22.55
C GLY A 36 -7.56 20.94 -22.52
N TYR A 37 -7.20 20.25 -21.42
CA TYR A 37 -7.55 18.83 -21.24
C TYR A 37 -9.05 18.67 -20.92
N ARG A 38 -9.58 19.42 -19.95
CA ARG A 38 -10.99 19.35 -19.53
C ARG A 38 -11.94 19.64 -20.69
N ASP A 39 -11.65 20.68 -21.47
CA ASP A 39 -12.44 21.06 -22.65
C ASP A 39 -12.42 19.98 -23.75
N SER A 40 -11.37 19.13 -23.78
CA SER A 40 -11.20 18.07 -24.78
C SER A 40 -11.79 16.71 -24.40
N LEU A 41 -12.19 16.49 -23.13
CA LEU A 41 -12.63 15.18 -22.61
C LEU A 41 -13.79 14.55 -23.42
N SER A 42 -14.72 15.39 -23.90
CA SER A 42 -15.87 14.97 -24.73
C SER A 42 -15.47 14.55 -26.16
N THR A 43 -14.28 14.96 -26.61
CA THR A 43 -13.73 14.67 -27.96
C THR A 43 -12.68 13.58 -27.95
N LEU A 44 -12.29 13.05 -26.78
CA LEU A 44 -11.29 12.00 -26.67
C LEU A 44 -11.83 10.66 -27.20
N PRO A 45 -10.95 9.79 -27.75
CA PRO A 45 -11.34 8.44 -28.13
C PRO A 45 -11.93 7.68 -26.91
N PRO A 46 -12.81 6.69 -27.10
CA PRO A 46 -13.33 5.90 -25.99
C PRO A 46 -12.18 5.19 -25.26
N PRO A 47 -12.24 5.06 -23.93
CA PRO A 47 -11.19 4.37 -23.19
C PRO A 47 -11.29 2.86 -23.49
N LYS A 48 -10.16 2.16 -23.49
CA LYS A 48 -10.15 0.69 -23.52
C LYS A 48 -11.00 0.18 -22.36
N ARG A 49 -12.01 -0.61 -22.71
CA ARG A 49 -13.04 -1.06 -21.79
C ARG A 49 -12.43 -1.93 -20.69
N ASN A 50 -12.66 -1.55 -19.44
CA ASN A 50 -12.42 -2.41 -18.30
C ASN A 50 -13.68 -3.25 -18.03
N LYS A 51 -13.53 -4.57 -17.95
CA LYS A 51 -14.64 -5.51 -17.65
C LYS A 51 -14.53 -6.13 -16.26
N LEU A 52 -13.54 -5.73 -15.46
CA LEU A 52 -13.25 -6.33 -14.16
C LEU A 52 -14.17 -5.75 -13.08
N VAL A 53 -14.35 -4.42 -13.06
CA VAL A 53 -15.28 -3.78 -12.13
C VAL A 53 -16.26 -2.87 -12.87
N LYS A 54 -17.41 -2.64 -12.25
CA LYS A 54 -18.43 -1.69 -12.70
C LYS A 54 -18.62 -0.63 -11.62
N LEU A 55 -18.49 0.64 -11.99
CA LEU A 55 -18.78 1.74 -11.07
C LEU A 55 -20.25 1.68 -10.61
N ARG A 56 -20.49 1.88 -9.32
CA ARG A 56 -21.83 2.03 -8.80
C ARG A 56 -22.33 3.45 -9.09
N LYS A 57 -23.61 3.56 -9.46
CA LYS A 57 -24.24 4.88 -9.70
C LYS A 57 -24.55 5.60 -8.40
N GLU A 58 -24.88 4.83 -7.36
CA GLU A 58 -25.24 5.30 -6.03
C GLU A 58 -24.52 4.42 -5.02
N LEU A 59 -24.19 5.00 -3.86
CA LEU A 59 -23.68 4.22 -2.75
C LEU A 59 -24.76 3.23 -2.29
N PRO A 60 -24.36 2.03 -1.85
CA PRO A 60 -25.27 1.11 -1.18
C PRO A 60 -25.95 1.79 0.02
N PRO A 61 -27.17 1.36 0.39
CA PRO A 61 -27.79 1.85 1.62
C PRO A 61 -26.88 1.53 2.82
N PRO A 62 -26.92 2.36 3.88
CA PRO A 62 -26.18 2.08 5.12
C PRO A 62 -26.51 0.69 5.64
N GLU A 63 -25.49 -0.06 6.08
CA GLU A 63 -25.69 -1.37 6.69
C GLU A 63 -26.37 -1.22 8.05
N GLU A 64 -27.41 -2.00 8.30
CA GLU A 64 -28.23 -1.92 9.53
C GLU A 64 -27.50 -2.48 10.77
N TYR A 65 -26.57 -3.41 10.57
CA TYR A 65 -25.89 -4.15 11.64
C TYR A 65 -24.37 -3.97 11.56
N ILE A 66 -23.89 -2.74 11.80
CA ILE A 66 -22.46 -2.42 11.86
C ILE A 66 -21.97 -2.53 13.30
N SER A 67 -20.96 -3.37 13.54
CA SER A 67 -20.23 -3.42 14.81
C SER A 67 -19.10 -2.38 14.81
N GLU A 68 -18.76 -1.87 15.99
CA GLU A 68 -17.55 -1.05 16.17
C GLU A 68 -16.29 -1.78 15.66
N PRO A 69 -15.36 -1.08 14.99
CA PRO A 69 -14.10 -1.67 14.56
C PRO A 69 -13.32 -2.27 15.73
N THR A 70 -12.89 -3.53 15.60
CA THR A 70 -12.08 -4.19 16.63
C THR A 70 -10.71 -3.51 16.77
N PHE A 71 -10.13 -3.11 15.64
CA PHE A 71 -8.94 -2.27 15.60
C PHE A 71 -9.37 -0.85 15.21
N GLN A 72 -9.23 0.07 16.16
CA GLN A 72 -9.60 1.47 15.98
C GLN A 72 -8.50 2.19 15.20
N HIS A 73 -8.88 2.97 14.20
CA HIS A 73 -7.91 3.71 13.39
C HIS A 73 -7.24 4.81 14.23
N PRO A 74 -5.89 4.94 14.19
CA PRO A 74 -5.20 6.02 14.88
C PRO A 74 -5.49 7.38 14.22
N ILE A 75 -5.80 8.39 15.01
CA ILE A 75 -6.01 9.75 14.50
C ILE A 75 -4.72 10.27 13.85
N TYR A 76 -4.78 10.58 12.56
CA TYR A 76 -3.67 11.19 11.83
C TYR A 76 -3.77 12.72 11.81
N ASP A 77 -2.61 13.38 11.87
CA ASP A 77 -2.50 14.78 11.54
C ASP A 77 -2.52 14.97 10.01
N VAL A 78 -3.37 15.88 9.55
CA VAL A 78 -3.56 16.14 8.11
C VAL A 78 -2.28 16.65 7.44
N ASN A 79 -1.46 17.43 8.15
CA ASN A 79 -0.20 17.92 7.58
C ASN A 79 0.81 16.77 7.44
N GLU A 80 0.89 15.87 8.43
CA GLU A 80 1.72 14.66 8.36
C GLU A 80 1.31 13.78 7.17
N MET A 81 0.00 13.57 6.97
CA MET A 81 -0.52 12.80 5.81
C MET A 81 -0.13 13.41 4.47
N HIS A 82 -0.21 14.74 4.33
CA HIS A 82 0.14 15.43 3.10
C HIS A 82 1.65 15.42 2.82
N GLN A 83 2.49 15.27 3.85
CA GLN A 83 3.95 15.20 3.72
C GLN A 83 4.46 13.82 3.26
N ILE A 84 3.59 12.81 3.19
CA ILE A 84 3.95 11.46 2.75
C ILE A 84 4.44 11.49 1.30
N LYS A 85 5.61 10.87 1.10
CA LYS A 85 6.28 10.75 -0.19
C LYS A 85 6.52 9.29 -0.56
N THR A 86 6.62 9.07 -1.86
CA THR A 86 7.26 7.87 -2.40
C THR A 86 8.73 7.87 -1.99
N ASP A 87 9.21 6.71 -1.54
CA ASP A 87 10.60 6.52 -1.15
C ASP A 87 10.92 5.03 -1.31
N HIS A 88 12.21 4.72 -1.42
CA HIS A 88 12.69 3.37 -1.67
C HIS A 88 13.80 2.99 -0.69
N ARG A 89 13.66 1.82 -0.05
CA ARG A 89 14.73 1.19 0.71
C ARG A 89 15.65 0.40 -0.22
N GLU A 90 16.94 0.71 -0.20
CA GLU A 90 17.92 -0.03 -1.00
C GLU A 90 18.04 -1.50 -0.54
N ALA A 91 18.08 -2.43 -1.50
CA ALA A 91 18.31 -3.83 -1.22
C ALA A 91 19.79 -4.08 -0.90
N THR A 92 20.11 -4.26 0.38
CA THR A 92 21.50 -4.43 0.84
C THR A 92 21.88 -5.88 1.09
N THR A 93 20.89 -6.73 1.36
CA THR A 93 21.08 -8.17 1.63
C THR A 93 20.56 -9.04 0.48
N MET A 94 20.97 -10.31 0.45
CA MET A 94 20.41 -11.29 -0.49
C MET A 94 18.91 -11.50 -0.24
N SER A 95 18.48 -11.50 1.02
CA SER A 95 17.06 -11.57 1.40
C SER A 95 16.27 -10.38 0.85
N ASP A 96 16.82 -9.17 0.95
CA ASP A 96 16.21 -7.97 0.37
C ASP A 96 16.12 -8.09 -1.16
N SER A 97 17.13 -8.66 -1.79
CA SER A 97 17.18 -8.81 -3.24
C SER A 97 16.13 -9.82 -3.74
N ILE A 98 15.91 -10.91 -2.99
CA ILE A 98 14.85 -11.90 -3.27
C ILE A 98 13.47 -11.26 -3.10
N ALA A 99 13.24 -10.54 -1.99
CA ALA A 99 11.99 -9.82 -1.76
C ALA A 99 11.69 -8.81 -2.88
N LEU A 100 12.70 -8.03 -3.28
CA LEU A 100 12.58 -7.04 -4.34
C LEU A 100 12.31 -7.68 -5.70
N LEU A 101 12.95 -8.80 -6.01
CA LEU A 101 12.67 -9.56 -7.22
C LEU A 101 11.21 -10.04 -7.27
N GLY A 102 10.69 -10.53 -6.13
CA GLY A 102 9.28 -10.93 -6.00
C GLY A 102 8.32 -9.79 -6.35
N ILE A 103 8.56 -8.59 -5.82
CA ILE A 103 7.74 -7.40 -6.12
C ILE A 103 7.87 -6.98 -7.58
N LYS A 104 9.08 -6.99 -8.15
CA LYS A 104 9.27 -6.67 -9.58
C LYS A 104 8.48 -7.62 -10.49
N ILE A 105 8.48 -8.91 -10.17
CA ILE A 105 7.68 -9.91 -10.91
C ILE A 105 6.20 -9.61 -10.73
N LEU A 106 5.73 -9.48 -9.48
CA LEU A 106 4.32 -9.24 -9.17
C LEU A 106 3.78 -7.99 -9.88
N ARG A 107 4.47 -6.85 -9.74
CA ARG A 107 4.07 -5.59 -10.37
C ARG A 107 4.09 -5.69 -11.90
N THR A 108 5.13 -6.27 -12.50
CA THR A 108 5.21 -6.42 -13.96
C THR A 108 4.08 -7.29 -14.49
N THR A 109 3.81 -8.42 -13.83
CA THR A 109 2.72 -9.33 -14.19
C THR A 109 1.37 -8.65 -14.05
N PHE A 110 1.13 -7.96 -12.94
CA PHE A 110 -0.12 -7.25 -12.68
C PHE A 110 -0.37 -6.13 -13.70
N ASP A 111 0.62 -5.28 -13.94
CA ASP A 111 0.52 -4.16 -14.89
C ASP A 111 0.25 -4.68 -16.31
N PHE A 112 0.89 -5.79 -16.70
CA PHE A 112 0.63 -6.46 -17.98
C PHE A 112 -0.82 -6.93 -18.11
N PHE A 113 -1.34 -7.68 -17.13
CA PHE A 113 -2.70 -8.24 -17.20
C PHE A 113 -3.80 -7.19 -17.06
N THR A 114 -3.53 -6.08 -16.36
CA THR A 114 -4.47 -4.95 -16.25
C THR A 114 -4.34 -3.96 -17.39
N ASN A 115 -3.36 -4.15 -18.29
CA ASN A 115 -3.01 -3.20 -19.35
C ASN A 115 -2.79 -1.78 -18.76
N TYR A 116 -2.16 -1.72 -17.59
CA TYR A 116 -1.74 -0.48 -16.96
C TYR A 116 -0.39 -0.04 -17.56
N ARG A 117 -0.27 1.26 -17.84
CA ARG A 117 0.98 1.86 -18.35
C ARG A 117 1.42 2.95 -17.40
N GLU A 118 2.53 2.71 -16.72
CA GLU A 118 3.18 3.71 -15.88
C GLU A 118 3.70 4.86 -16.76
N PRO A 119 3.33 6.12 -16.46
CA PRO A 119 3.86 7.28 -17.17
C PRO A 119 5.34 7.50 -16.83
N LYS A 120 6.15 7.88 -17.82
CA LYS A 120 7.59 8.18 -17.61
C LYS A 120 7.83 9.57 -17.04
N ASN A 121 6.93 10.51 -17.33
CA ASN A 121 6.98 11.90 -16.90
C ASN A 121 5.58 12.51 -17.10
N LEU A 122 5.40 13.77 -16.71
CA LEU A 122 4.11 14.45 -16.82
C LEU A 122 3.59 14.52 -18.27
N GLN A 123 4.45 14.79 -19.24
CA GLN A 123 4.04 14.91 -20.63
C GLN A 123 3.52 13.56 -21.16
N ASP A 124 4.23 12.47 -20.88
CA ASP A 124 3.79 11.11 -21.19
C ASP A 124 2.48 10.77 -20.47
N ASN A 125 2.29 11.25 -19.22
CA ASN A 125 1.02 11.06 -18.52
C ASN A 125 -0.16 11.77 -19.21
N ILE A 126 0.04 13.03 -19.62
CA ILE A 126 -0.98 13.79 -20.36
C ILE A 126 -1.30 13.11 -21.69
N GLU A 127 -0.29 12.58 -22.39
CA GLU A 127 -0.46 11.81 -23.62
C GLU A 127 -1.25 10.51 -23.40
N ILE A 128 -0.93 9.76 -22.33
CA ILE A 128 -1.69 8.57 -21.93
C ILE A 128 -3.14 8.96 -21.62
N ALA A 129 -3.36 10.06 -20.89
CA ALA A 129 -4.68 10.55 -20.49
C ALA A 129 -5.53 11.01 -21.68
N LYS A 130 -4.91 11.45 -22.79
CA LYS A 130 -5.59 11.77 -24.07
C LYS A 130 -5.82 10.55 -24.96
N SER A 131 -5.25 9.40 -24.62
CA SER A 131 -5.36 8.16 -25.41
C SER A 131 -6.48 7.23 -24.93
N SER A 132 -6.71 6.14 -25.66
CA SER A 132 -7.58 5.05 -25.22
C SER A 132 -7.01 4.28 -24.01
N ASN A 133 -5.71 4.41 -23.71
CA ASN A 133 -5.09 3.78 -22.54
C ASN A 133 -5.30 4.57 -21.23
N ARG A 134 -5.94 5.76 -21.26
CA ARG A 134 -6.16 6.59 -20.08
C ARG A 134 -6.69 5.83 -18.88
N MET A 135 -6.31 6.28 -17.69
CA MET A 135 -6.89 5.79 -16.44
C MET A 135 -8.28 6.39 -16.25
N THR A 136 -9.27 5.52 -16.05
CA THR A 136 -10.65 5.90 -15.71
C THR A 136 -10.93 5.55 -14.25
N PRO A 137 -12.01 6.09 -13.63
CA PRO A 137 -12.40 5.68 -12.27
C PRO A 137 -12.50 4.16 -12.11
N GLU A 138 -13.07 3.45 -13.10
CA GLU A 138 -13.16 1.99 -13.07
C GLU A 138 -11.81 1.29 -13.13
N LYS A 139 -10.83 1.84 -13.87
CA LYS A 139 -9.47 1.28 -13.92
C LYS A 139 -8.73 1.48 -12.61
N TRP A 140 -8.84 2.66 -12.00
CA TRP A 140 -8.27 2.91 -10.67
C TRP A 140 -8.91 2.02 -9.61
N LEU A 141 -10.25 1.96 -9.55
CA LEU A 141 -10.96 1.11 -8.59
C LEU A 141 -10.73 -0.39 -8.84
N THR A 142 -10.55 -0.82 -10.10
CA THR A 142 -10.11 -2.20 -10.38
C THR A 142 -8.75 -2.48 -9.78
N ARG A 143 -7.80 -1.55 -9.94
CA ARG A 143 -6.46 -1.71 -9.40
C ARG A 143 -6.50 -1.79 -7.87
N PHE A 144 -7.20 -0.87 -7.22
CA PHE A 144 -7.35 -0.87 -5.76
C PHE A 144 -8.02 -2.17 -5.29
N ILE A 145 -9.24 -2.48 -5.75
CA ILE A 145 -9.99 -3.66 -5.30
C ILE A 145 -9.19 -4.97 -5.47
N ILE A 146 -8.48 -5.14 -6.58
CA ILE A 146 -7.70 -6.37 -6.77
C ILE A 146 -6.48 -6.41 -5.84
N LEU A 147 -5.73 -5.30 -5.71
CA LEU A 147 -4.54 -5.27 -4.84
C LEU A 147 -4.91 -5.39 -3.36
N GLU A 148 -5.92 -4.65 -2.90
CA GLU A 148 -6.41 -4.69 -1.51
C GLU A 148 -6.97 -6.07 -1.11
N SER A 149 -7.52 -6.82 -2.07
CA SER A 149 -7.97 -8.19 -1.80
C SER A 149 -6.85 -9.17 -1.45
N VAL A 150 -5.60 -8.81 -1.78
CA VAL A 150 -4.41 -9.62 -1.52
C VAL A 150 -3.59 -9.01 -0.38
N ALA A 151 -3.61 -7.69 -0.20
CA ALA A 151 -2.85 -6.95 0.82
C ALA A 151 -3.19 -7.34 2.26
N GLY A 152 -4.43 -7.75 2.55
CA GLY A 152 -4.81 -8.27 3.87
C GLY A 152 -4.28 -9.69 4.22
N ILE A 153 -3.68 -10.42 3.27
CA ILE A 153 -3.20 -11.79 3.48
C ILE A 153 -1.92 -11.86 4.31
N PRO A 154 -0.84 -11.12 4.00
CA PRO A 154 0.43 -11.18 4.72
C PRO A 154 0.29 -11.01 6.23
N GLY A 155 -0.37 -9.95 6.70
CA GLY A 155 -0.60 -9.70 8.12
C GLY A 155 -1.38 -10.84 8.79
N SER A 156 -2.45 -11.33 8.14
CA SER A 156 -3.26 -12.44 8.65
C SER A 156 -2.46 -13.74 8.81
N VAL A 157 -1.69 -14.12 7.78
CA VAL A 157 -0.88 -15.34 7.77
C VAL A 157 0.27 -15.25 8.76
N ALA A 158 0.98 -14.12 8.77
CA ALA A 158 2.06 -13.85 9.71
C ALA A 158 1.56 -13.89 11.16
N GLY A 159 0.46 -13.19 11.46
CA GLY A 159 -0.20 -13.18 12.76
C GLY A 159 -0.60 -14.58 13.21
N PHE A 160 -1.23 -15.37 12.33
CA PHE A 160 -1.61 -16.75 12.61
C PHE A 160 -0.40 -17.65 12.92
N LEU A 161 0.64 -17.60 12.10
CA LEU A 161 1.85 -18.41 12.29
C LEU A 161 2.60 -18.03 13.57
N ARG A 162 2.65 -16.74 13.90
CA ARG A 162 3.21 -16.24 15.17
C ARG A 162 2.37 -16.65 16.37
N HIS A 163 1.05 -16.62 16.25
CA HIS A 163 0.12 -17.11 17.28
C HIS A 163 0.37 -18.59 17.60
N LEU A 164 0.41 -19.45 16.58
CA LEU A 164 0.75 -20.87 16.76
C LEU A 164 2.16 -21.06 17.37
N HIS A 165 3.13 -20.22 16.98
CA HIS A 165 4.47 -20.25 17.56
C HIS A 165 4.47 -19.89 19.05
N SER A 166 3.78 -18.82 19.44
CA SER A 166 3.66 -18.39 20.82
C SER A 166 3.05 -19.49 21.70
N MET A 167 1.99 -20.14 21.21
CA MET A 167 1.34 -21.25 21.92
C MET A 167 2.26 -22.47 22.05
N ARG A 168 2.87 -22.95 20.95
CA ARG A 168 3.71 -24.17 21.01
C ARG A 168 5.00 -23.99 21.80
N MET A 169 5.51 -22.75 21.86
CA MET A 169 6.71 -22.43 22.63
C MET A 169 6.41 -21.97 24.06
N LEU A 170 5.13 -21.77 24.40
CA LEU A 170 4.67 -21.26 25.71
C LEU A 170 5.36 -19.94 26.09
N ARG A 171 5.49 -19.01 25.13
CA ARG A 171 6.21 -17.73 25.28
C ARG A 171 5.35 -16.58 24.80
N ARG A 172 5.54 -15.39 25.41
CA ARG A 172 4.95 -14.14 24.93
C ARG A 172 5.47 -13.83 23.52
N ASP A 173 4.57 -13.39 22.65
CA ASP A 173 4.92 -12.97 21.28
C ASP A 173 5.63 -11.61 21.22
N LYS A 174 5.45 -10.78 22.26
CA LYS A 174 5.92 -9.38 22.34
C LYS A 174 5.21 -8.43 21.37
N ALA A 175 3.89 -8.64 21.23
CA ALA A 175 2.92 -7.74 20.58
C ALA A 175 3.04 -7.60 19.05
N PHE A 176 3.64 -8.56 18.35
CA PHE A 176 3.63 -8.59 16.88
C PHE A 176 2.30 -9.09 16.33
N ILE A 177 1.69 -10.12 16.96
CA ILE A 177 0.42 -10.71 16.53
C ILE A 177 -0.66 -9.63 16.39
N GLU A 178 -0.81 -8.77 17.40
CA GLU A 178 -1.81 -7.72 17.40
C GLU A 178 -1.56 -6.70 16.28
N THR A 179 -0.32 -6.24 16.07
CA THR A 179 0.01 -5.31 14.98
C THR A 179 -0.22 -5.93 13.60
N LEU A 180 0.06 -7.22 13.42
CA LEU A 180 -0.14 -7.90 12.13
C LEU A 180 -1.62 -8.13 11.80
N TYR A 181 -2.44 -8.38 12.82
CA TYR A 181 -3.90 -8.45 12.63
C TYR A 181 -4.53 -7.07 12.46
N ASP A 182 -3.99 -6.03 13.10
CA ASP A 182 -4.37 -4.63 12.89
C ASP A 182 -4.14 -4.22 11.43
N GLU A 183 -2.93 -4.46 10.91
CA GLU A 183 -2.59 -4.26 9.49
C GLU A 183 -3.58 -5.02 8.57
N ALA A 184 -3.75 -6.32 8.76
CA ALA A 184 -4.68 -7.10 7.95
C ALA A 184 -6.15 -6.64 8.03
N TYR A 185 -6.57 -6.10 9.19
CA TYR A 185 -7.89 -5.51 9.35
C TYR A 185 -7.99 -4.21 8.56
N ASN A 186 -6.98 -3.36 8.65
CA ASN A 186 -6.89 -2.08 7.95
C ASN A 186 -6.98 -2.25 6.41
N GLU A 187 -6.19 -3.16 5.84
CA GLU A 187 -6.22 -3.53 4.41
C GLU A 187 -7.63 -4.00 3.97
N ARG A 188 -8.31 -4.76 4.84
CA ARG A 188 -9.70 -5.17 4.56
C ARG A 188 -10.66 -3.98 4.56
N MET A 189 -10.45 -2.98 5.40
CA MET A 189 -11.26 -1.76 5.40
C MET A 189 -11.06 -0.95 4.12
N HIS A 190 -9.86 -0.95 3.53
CA HIS A 190 -9.60 -0.37 2.21
C HIS A 190 -10.42 -1.09 1.14
N LEU A 191 -10.32 -2.42 1.06
CA LEU A 191 -11.08 -3.23 0.12
C LEU A 191 -12.58 -2.98 0.22
N LEU A 192 -13.14 -3.07 1.43
CA LEU A 192 -14.57 -2.89 1.66
C LEU A 192 -15.03 -1.48 1.28
N THR A 193 -14.21 -0.47 1.56
CA THR A 193 -14.46 0.92 1.13
C THR A 193 -14.55 1.02 -0.39
N PHE A 194 -13.56 0.50 -1.13
CA PHE A 194 -13.59 0.59 -2.60
C PHE A 194 -14.71 -0.25 -3.22
N MET A 195 -15.15 -1.34 -2.58
CA MET A 195 -16.30 -2.12 -3.01
C MET A 195 -17.66 -1.39 -2.89
N GLN A 196 -17.74 -0.36 -2.03
CA GLN A 196 -18.89 0.56 -1.97
C GLN A 196 -18.93 1.50 -3.19
N LEU A 197 -17.79 1.70 -3.89
CA LEU A 197 -17.69 2.54 -5.07
C LEU A 197 -17.81 1.75 -6.38
N ALA A 198 -17.31 0.51 -6.41
CA ALA A 198 -17.37 -0.35 -7.59
C ALA A 198 -17.66 -1.81 -7.24
N GLU A 199 -18.42 -2.45 -8.12
CA GLU A 199 -18.78 -3.86 -8.01
C GLU A 199 -17.85 -4.72 -8.89
N PRO A 200 -17.11 -5.70 -8.32
CA PRO A 200 -16.32 -6.64 -9.11
C PRO A 200 -17.23 -7.63 -9.85
N GLY A 201 -17.03 -7.74 -11.17
CA GLY A 201 -17.70 -8.72 -12.01
C GLY A 201 -17.16 -10.15 -11.80
N LEU A 202 -17.77 -11.14 -12.46
CA LEU A 202 -17.42 -12.56 -12.31
C LEU A 202 -15.93 -12.85 -12.59
N ILE A 203 -15.36 -12.23 -13.63
CA ILE A 203 -13.94 -12.42 -13.99
C ILE A 203 -13.04 -11.91 -12.86
N ALA A 204 -13.30 -10.71 -12.34
CA ALA A 204 -12.54 -10.16 -11.23
C ALA A 204 -12.65 -11.06 -10.00
N ARG A 205 -13.86 -11.47 -9.61
CA ARG A 205 -14.09 -12.36 -8.47
C ARG A 205 -13.33 -13.70 -8.60
N SER A 206 -13.32 -14.30 -9.79
CA SER A 206 -12.53 -15.52 -10.04
C SER A 206 -11.03 -15.27 -9.90
N LEU A 207 -10.52 -14.14 -10.39
CA LEU A 207 -9.12 -13.75 -10.21
C LEU A 207 -8.78 -13.52 -8.73
N LEU A 208 -9.68 -12.92 -7.95
CA LEU A 208 -9.49 -12.76 -6.50
C LEU A 208 -9.37 -14.12 -5.82
N ILE A 209 -10.31 -15.04 -6.06
CA ILE A 209 -10.28 -16.38 -5.43
C ILE A 209 -8.99 -17.12 -5.79
N ALA A 210 -8.61 -17.12 -7.07
CA ALA A 210 -7.39 -17.78 -7.52
C ALA A 210 -6.14 -17.10 -6.94
N GLY A 211 -6.09 -15.77 -6.97
CA GLY A 211 -4.99 -14.97 -6.45
C GLY A 211 -4.78 -15.17 -4.96
N GLN A 212 -5.85 -15.10 -4.16
CA GLN A 212 -5.82 -15.37 -2.73
C GLN A 212 -5.38 -16.80 -2.45
N GLY A 213 -5.92 -17.80 -3.17
CA GLY A 213 -5.54 -19.20 -3.00
C GLY A 213 -4.05 -19.45 -3.26
N VAL A 214 -3.51 -18.94 -4.37
CA VAL A 214 -2.10 -19.12 -4.72
C VAL A 214 -1.19 -18.31 -3.80
N PHE A 215 -1.46 -17.01 -3.64
CA PHE A 215 -0.59 -16.11 -2.88
C PHE A 215 -0.56 -16.46 -1.39
N CYS A 216 -1.71 -16.79 -0.77
CA CYS A 216 -1.76 -17.20 0.63
C CYS A 216 -0.86 -18.41 0.91
N ASN A 217 -0.94 -19.44 0.07
CA ASN A 217 -0.13 -20.64 0.25
C ASN A 217 1.37 -20.38 0.01
N ILE A 218 1.73 -19.59 -1.01
CA ILE A 218 3.12 -19.20 -1.24
C ILE A 218 3.64 -18.40 -0.04
N PHE A 219 2.94 -17.35 0.37
CA PHE A 219 3.36 -16.50 1.48
C PHE A 219 3.48 -17.29 2.79
N PHE A 220 2.51 -18.18 3.09
CA PHE A 220 2.56 -19.09 4.23
C PHE A 220 3.84 -19.93 4.26
N MET A 221 4.18 -20.58 3.14
CA MET A 221 5.38 -21.40 3.04
C MET A 221 6.66 -20.56 3.17
N PHE A 222 6.71 -19.38 2.55
CA PHE A 222 7.85 -18.48 2.68
C PHE A 222 8.00 -17.96 4.10
N TYR A 223 6.91 -17.67 4.82
CA TYR A 223 6.95 -17.16 6.18
C TYR A 223 7.44 -18.21 7.18
N LEU A 224 7.11 -19.49 6.96
CA LEU A 224 7.68 -20.60 7.73
C LEU A 224 9.21 -20.69 7.60
N VAL A 225 9.75 -20.37 6.42
CA VAL A 225 11.19 -20.43 6.13
C VAL A 225 11.91 -19.16 6.59
N SER A 226 11.37 -17.99 6.24
CA SER A 226 12.00 -16.69 6.53
C SER A 226 10.97 -15.57 6.69
N PRO A 227 10.56 -15.27 7.94
CA PRO A 227 9.73 -14.11 8.25
C PRO A 227 10.36 -12.79 7.78
N LYS A 228 11.69 -12.66 7.82
CA LYS A 228 12.41 -11.46 7.39
C LYS A 228 12.23 -11.15 5.91
N ILE A 229 12.30 -12.17 5.04
CA ILE A 229 12.06 -11.99 3.60
C ILE A 229 10.61 -11.55 3.38
N CYS A 230 9.66 -12.15 4.10
CA CYS A 230 8.25 -11.83 3.98
C CYS A 230 7.96 -10.38 4.40
N HIS A 231 8.43 -9.93 5.56
CA HIS A 231 8.28 -8.54 5.98
C HIS A 231 8.98 -7.58 5.02
N ARG A 232 10.16 -7.94 4.50
CA ARG A 232 10.81 -7.07 3.49
C ARG A 232 10.03 -7.03 2.18
N PHE A 233 9.41 -8.14 1.77
CA PHE A 233 8.54 -8.20 0.61
C PHE A 233 7.32 -7.29 0.78
N VAL A 234 6.65 -7.36 1.93
CA VAL A 234 5.51 -6.48 2.26
C VAL A 234 5.97 -5.02 2.29
N GLY A 235 7.10 -4.70 2.93
CA GLY A 235 7.64 -3.34 2.93
C GLY A 235 7.85 -2.76 1.52
N TYR A 236 8.31 -3.59 0.56
CA TYR A 236 8.39 -3.18 -0.86
C TYR A 236 7.03 -3.18 -1.57
N LEU A 237 6.07 -4.03 -1.18
CA LEU A 237 4.69 -3.98 -1.66
C LEU A 237 4.09 -2.61 -1.35
N GLU A 238 4.28 -2.13 -0.11
CA GLU A 238 3.69 -0.88 0.34
C GLU A 238 4.41 0.36 -0.21
N GLU A 239 5.69 0.24 -0.60
CA GLU A 239 6.32 1.26 -1.44
C GLU A 239 5.57 1.45 -2.77
N GLU A 240 5.17 0.34 -3.41
CA GLU A 240 4.39 0.37 -4.64
C GLU A 240 2.94 0.82 -4.42
N ALA A 241 2.35 0.54 -3.25
CA ALA A 241 1.03 1.02 -2.85
C ALA A 241 1.03 2.54 -2.65
N VAL A 242 1.96 3.08 -1.84
CA VAL A 242 2.16 4.53 -1.65
C VAL A 242 2.36 5.24 -2.99
N HIS A 243 3.14 4.64 -3.90
CA HIS A 243 3.31 5.17 -5.26
C HIS A 243 2.01 5.17 -6.06
N THR A 244 1.29 4.04 -6.06
CA THR A 244 0.02 3.89 -6.78
C THR A 244 -1.00 4.94 -6.33
N TYR A 245 -1.17 5.15 -5.02
CA TYR A 245 -2.09 6.17 -4.50
C TYR A 245 -1.61 7.60 -4.75
N THR A 246 -0.31 7.85 -4.69
CA THR A 246 0.27 9.15 -5.08
C THR A 246 -0.03 9.47 -6.54
N ARG A 247 0.09 8.50 -7.45
CA ARG A 247 -0.23 8.68 -8.88
C ARG A 247 -1.71 8.97 -9.10
N CYS A 248 -2.60 8.31 -8.35
CA CYS A 248 -4.04 8.61 -8.39
C CYS A 248 -4.34 10.04 -7.92
N LEU A 249 -3.73 10.48 -6.81
CA LEU A 249 -3.85 11.86 -6.30
C LEU A 249 -3.33 12.88 -7.32
N GLU A 250 -2.22 12.58 -8.00
CA GLU A 250 -1.71 13.42 -9.07
C GLU A 250 -2.68 13.50 -10.26
N ASP A 251 -3.31 12.39 -10.66
CA ASP A 251 -4.36 12.39 -11.69
C ASP A 251 -5.59 13.22 -11.27
N LEU A 252 -6.01 13.12 -10.00
CA LEU A 252 -7.10 13.93 -9.42
C LEU A 252 -6.77 15.43 -9.48
N LYS A 253 -5.58 15.82 -9.01
CA LYS A 253 -5.12 17.23 -9.01
C LYS A 253 -4.98 17.80 -10.42
N LEU A 254 -4.56 16.98 -11.38
CA LEU A 254 -4.51 17.34 -12.79
C LEU A 254 -5.91 17.36 -13.46
N GLY A 255 -6.98 17.04 -12.74
CA GLY A 255 -8.34 16.99 -13.28
C GLY A 255 -8.52 15.91 -14.36
N LEU A 256 -7.69 14.87 -14.36
CA LEU A 256 -7.75 13.77 -15.32
C LEU A 256 -8.83 12.73 -14.97
N LEU A 257 -9.39 12.81 -13.75
CA LEU A 257 -10.38 11.88 -13.19
C LEU A 257 -11.65 12.58 -12.69
N PRO A 258 -12.37 13.38 -13.52
CA PRO A 258 -13.54 14.11 -13.06
C PRO A 258 -14.60 13.19 -12.42
N GLY A 259 -14.88 12.05 -13.06
CA GLY A 259 -15.88 11.11 -12.57
C GLY A 259 -15.53 10.39 -11.25
N LEU A 260 -14.29 10.45 -10.78
CA LEU A 260 -13.91 9.95 -9.44
C LEU A 260 -14.10 11.05 -8.38
N ASN A 261 -13.82 12.30 -8.74
CA ASN A 261 -13.95 13.45 -7.85
C ASN A 261 -15.40 13.78 -7.50
N ASP A 262 -16.34 13.43 -8.39
CA ASP A 262 -17.78 13.63 -8.19
C ASP A 262 -18.43 12.56 -7.30
N LEU A 263 -17.70 11.50 -6.93
CA LEU A 263 -18.21 10.43 -6.07
C LEU A 263 -18.21 10.85 -4.60
N LYS A 264 -19.27 10.44 -3.90
CA LYS A 264 -19.35 10.58 -2.44
C LYS A 264 -18.43 9.57 -1.77
N VAL A 265 -17.77 10.00 -0.69
CA VAL A 265 -17.01 9.11 0.18
C VAL A 265 -17.96 8.16 0.92
N PRO A 266 -17.73 6.83 0.89
CA PRO A 266 -18.59 5.86 1.58
C PRO A 266 -18.62 6.03 3.10
N ASP A 267 -19.76 5.76 3.73
CA ASP A 267 -19.92 5.91 5.20
C ASP A 267 -19.00 4.97 6.00
N ILE A 268 -18.73 3.76 5.49
CA ILE A 268 -17.74 2.84 6.08
C ILE A 268 -16.37 3.50 6.25
N ALA A 269 -15.96 4.32 5.28
CA ALA A 269 -14.71 5.03 5.31
C ALA A 269 -14.76 6.18 6.31
N LYS A 270 -15.83 6.99 6.25
CA LYS A 270 -16.02 8.11 7.17
C LYS A 270 -15.98 7.65 8.63
N ASN A 271 -16.65 6.55 8.94
CA ASN A 271 -16.70 5.99 10.27
C ASN A 271 -15.34 5.43 10.71
N TYR A 272 -14.66 4.68 9.83
CA TYR A 272 -13.39 4.04 10.17
C TYR A 272 -12.23 5.03 10.34
N TRP A 273 -12.07 5.98 9.42
CA TRP A 273 -11.00 6.99 9.47
C TRP A 273 -11.41 8.28 10.21
N HIS A 274 -12.58 8.30 10.86
CA HIS A 274 -13.13 9.46 11.55
C HIS A 274 -13.13 10.74 10.68
N MET A 275 -13.52 10.59 9.41
CA MET A 275 -13.50 11.69 8.44
C MET A 275 -14.65 12.66 8.68
N LYS A 276 -14.46 13.92 8.28
CA LYS A 276 -15.52 14.93 8.29
C LYS A 276 -16.60 14.62 7.24
N ASP A 277 -17.80 15.15 7.44
CA ASP A 277 -18.94 14.91 6.54
C ASP A 277 -18.73 15.43 5.11
N ASP A 278 -17.99 16.54 4.99
CA ASP A 278 -17.66 17.22 3.74
C ASP A 278 -16.38 16.70 3.07
N CYS A 279 -15.88 15.54 3.51
CA CYS A 279 -14.68 14.94 2.94
C CYS A 279 -14.83 14.57 1.46
N THR A 280 -13.73 14.68 0.75
CA THR A 280 -13.61 14.42 -0.68
C THR A 280 -12.99 13.07 -0.96
N MET A 281 -13.08 12.61 -2.22
CA MET A 281 -12.35 11.41 -2.65
C MET A 281 -10.83 11.61 -2.56
N GLU A 282 -10.33 12.84 -2.71
CA GLU A 282 -8.91 13.15 -2.45
C GLU A 282 -8.53 12.89 -1.00
N ASP A 283 -9.38 13.29 -0.04
CA ASP A 283 -9.13 13.03 1.39
C ASP A 283 -9.09 11.52 1.67
N LEU A 284 -10.05 10.77 1.15
CA LEU A 284 -10.08 9.31 1.31
C LEU A 284 -8.77 8.66 0.81
N ILE A 285 -8.35 9.01 -0.41
CA ILE A 285 -7.13 8.43 -1.00
C ILE A 285 -5.89 8.86 -0.21
N ASN A 286 -5.87 10.04 0.41
CA ASN A 286 -4.77 10.43 1.30
C ASN A 286 -4.75 9.58 2.59
N TYR A 287 -5.89 9.25 3.19
CA TYR A 287 -5.97 8.36 4.36
C TYR A 287 -5.45 6.96 4.05
N VAL A 288 -5.93 6.37 2.95
CA VAL A 288 -5.47 5.05 2.50
C VAL A 288 -3.95 5.08 2.24
N ARG A 289 -3.45 6.07 1.48
CA ARG A 289 -2.01 6.26 1.25
C ARG A 289 -1.20 6.39 2.54
N ALA A 290 -1.79 6.98 3.59
CA ALA A 290 -1.14 7.15 4.87
C ALA A 290 -1.01 5.83 5.64
N ASP A 291 -2.04 4.99 5.59
CA ASP A 291 -1.97 3.62 6.10
C ASP A 291 -0.89 2.82 5.38
N GLU A 292 -0.83 2.89 4.04
CA GLU A 292 0.24 2.21 3.27
C GLU A 292 1.64 2.69 3.66
N ALA A 293 1.80 3.99 3.87
CA ALA A 293 3.07 4.53 4.32
C ALA A 293 3.43 3.99 5.69
N LYS A 294 2.45 3.75 6.56
CA LYS A 294 2.67 3.17 7.88
C LYS A 294 3.01 1.69 7.80
N HIS A 295 2.29 0.91 7.02
CA HIS A 295 2.56 -0.51 6.77
C HIS A 295 3.96 -0.71 6.17
N ARG A 296 4.36 0.17 5.22
CA ARG A 296 5.73 0.24 4.68
C ARG A 296 6.79 0.38 5.77
N GLU A 297 6.61 1.36 6.67
CA GLU A 297 7.55 1.61 7.77
C GLU A 297 7.63 0.40 8.71
N VAL A 298 6.48 -0.12 9.13
CA VAL A 298 6.38 -1.24 10.08
C VAL A 298 7.05 -2.48 9.51
N ASN A 299 6.71 -2.87 8.28
CA ASN A 299 7.25 -4.09 7.66
C ASN A 299 8.74 -3.99 7.32
N HIS A 300 9.22 -2.83 6.84
CA HIS A 300 10.67 -2.63 6.69
C HIS A 300 11.41 -2.72 8.02
N THR A 301 10.81 -2.20 9.09
CA THR A 301 11.36 -2.29 10.45
C THR A 301 11.39 -3.73 10.95
N PHE A 302 10.28 -4.48 10.82
CA PHE A 302 10.19 -5.88 11.23
C PHE A 302 11.20 -6.77 10.50
N ALA A 303 11.47 -6.50 9.22
CA ALA A 303 12.51 -7.20 8.46
C ALA A 303 13.92 -7.02 9.07
N ASN A 304 14.18 -5.92 9.79
CA ASN A 304 15.47 -5.63 10.43
C ASN A 304 15.61 -6.28 11.82
N LEU A 305 14.52 -6.70 12.45
CA LEU A 305 14.52 -7.24 13.81
C LEU A 305 14.99 -8.70 13.87
N ASN A 306 15.34 -9.17 15.07
CA ASN A 306 15.46 -10.59 15.36
C ASN A 306 14.10 -11.15 15.80
N LEU A 307 13.41 -11.85 14.89
CA LEU A 307 12.04 -12.32 15.08
C LEU A 307 11.93 -13.73 15.68
N SER A 308 13.05 -14.38 16.01
CA SER A 308 13.07 -15.76 16.49
C SER A 308 14.14 -16.03 17.55
N GLY A 309 14.00 -17.16 18.25
CA GLY A 309 14.93 -17.63 19.28
C GLY A 309 14.78 -16.92 20.63
N ASP A 310 15.69 -17.22 21.57
CA ASP A 310 15.63 -16.71 22.95
C ASP A 310 15.91 -15.21 23.05
N LYS A 311 16.62 -14.64 22.06
CA LYS A 311 16.92 -13.21 21.95
C LYS A 311 15.99 -12.50 20.96
N CYS A 312 14.73 -12.94 20.87
CA CYS A 312 13.72 -12.30 20.04
C CYS A 312 13.51 -10.85 20.50
N ASP A 313 13.52 -9.90 19.58
CA ASP A 313 13.30 -8.48 19.89
C ASP A 313 11.81 -8.23 20.19
N ARG A 314 11.48 -7.14 20.89
CA ARG A 314 10.08 -6.71 21.06
C ARG A 314 9.56 -6.00 19.81
N ASN A 315 8.24 -5.93 19.63
CA ASN A 315 7.64 -5.01 18.67
C ASN A 315 7.85 -3.55 19.17
N PRO A 316 8.60 -2.70 18.44
CA PRO A 316 8.88 -1.35 18.90
C PRO A 316 7.68 -0.40 18.76
N PHE A 317 6.69 -0.71 17.92
CA PHE A 317 5.48 0.12 17.72
C PHE A 317 4.40 -0.12 18.77
N ALA A 318 4.48 -1.22 19.51
CA ALA A 318 3.46 -1.61 20.47
C ALA A 318 3.58 -0.89 21.82
N LEU A 319 4.75 -0.34 22.14
CA LEU A 319 5.02 0.32 23.42
C LEU A 319 6.11 1.38 23.27
N GLU A 320 5.78 2.62 23.64
CA GLU A 320 6.74 3.71 23.81
C GLU A 320 7.36 3.64 25.21
N ILE A 321 8.69 3.74 25.28
CA ILE A 321 9.43 3.75 26.54
C ILE A 321 9.46 5.18 27.08
N LYS A 322 8.95 5.37 28.30
CA LYS A 322 8.95 6.65 28.99
C LYS A 322 10.37 7.04 29.43
N ASP A 323 10.57 8.34 29.65
CA ASP A 323 11.80 8.91 30.21
C ASP A 323 13.06 8.69 29.35
N VAL A 324 12.87 8.59 28.02
CA VAL A 324 13.94 8.49 27.04
C VAL A 324 13.77 9.58 25.98
N GLU A 325 14.78 10.45 25.84
CA GLU A 325 14.77 11.55 24.85
C GLU A 325 14.97 11.06 23.40
N LYS A 326 15.40 9.80 23.21
CA LYS A 326 15.60 9.22 21.88
C LYS A 326 14.27 9.11 21.14
N GLU A 327 14.26 9.52 19.89
CA GLU A 327 13.11 9.36 18.98
C GLU A 327 12.69 7.88 18.89
N GLN A 328 11.40 7.61 18.99
CA GLN A 328 10.84 6.26 18.98
C GLN A 328 9.75 6.11 17.91
N PRO A 329 9.54 4.89 17.38
CA PRO A 329 8.42 4.61 16.50
C PRO A 329 7.08 4.79 17.23
N SER A 330 6.10 5.37 16.54
CA SER A 330 4.73 5.56 17.07
C SER A 330 3.72 4.71 16.29
N LYS A 331 2.48 4.56 16.76
CA LYS A 331 1.40 3.97 15.94
C LYS A 331 0.87 4.93 14.86
N THR A 332 1.04 6.23 15.08
CA THR A 332 0.64 7.31 14.15
C THR A 332 1.73 7.57 13.10
N LEU A 333 1.56 8.66 12.32
CA LEU A 333 2.57 9.18 11.40
C LEU A 333 3.68 9.99 12.09
N LYS A 334 3.54 10.31 13.37
CA LYS A 334 4.60 10.93 14.17
C LYS A 334 5.89 10.10 14.10
N ASN A 335 7.00 10.77 13.78
CA ASN A 335 8.34 10.18 13.61
C ASN A 335 8.43 9.14 12.47
N HIS A 336 7.55 9.21 11.47
CA HIS A 336 7.52 8.24 10.36
C HIS A 336 8.86 8.15 9.62
N LYS A 337 9.33 6.92 9.39
CA LYS A 337 10.51 6.60 8.57
C LYS A 337 10.13 5.70 7.41
N ALA A 338 10.03 6.27 6.20
CA ALA A 338 9.65 5.57 4.99
C ALA A 338 10.49 4.32 4.67
N LYS A 339 11.78 4.30 5.05
CA LYS A 339 12.69 3.16 4.84
C LYS A 339 12.71 2.19 6.03
N GLY A 340 11.79 2.32 6.98
CA GLY A 340 11.78 1.63 8.26
C GLY A 340 12.90 2.08 9.19
N TRP A 341 12.82 1.63 10.44
CA TRP A 341 13.82 1.88 11.47
C TRP A 341 14.92 0.82 11.42
N GLU A 342 16.18 1.26 11.54
CA GLU A 342 17.28 0.32 11.71
C GLU A 342 17.27 -0.26 13.12
N ARG A 343 17.70 -1.52 13.25
CA ARG A 343 17.71 -2.21 14.54
C ARG A 343 18.57 -1.49 15.59
N SER A 344 19.64 -0.80 15.18
CA SER A 344 20.50 0.02 16.06
C SER A 344 19.80 1.26 16.62
N ASP A 345 18.75 1.71 15.95
CA ASP A 345 18.07 2.95 16.30
C ASP A 345 16.94 2.69 17.30
N LEU A 346 16.60 1.42 17.52
CA LEU A 346 15.50 0.99 18.37
C LEU A 346 15.93 0.67 19.80
N ILE A 347 14.96 0.73 20.71
CA ILE A 347 15.10 0.31 22.11
C ILE A 347 14.31 -1.01 22.26
N LEU A 348 15.03 -2.13 22.32
CA LEU A 348 14.49 -3.49 22.09
C LEU A 348 14.52 -4.41 23.31
#